data_AF-A0A1H8W2V6-F1
#
_entry.id   AF-A0A1H8W2V6-F1
#
_cell.length_a   1.000
_cell.length_b   1.000
_cell.length_c   1.000
_cell.angle_alpha   90.00
_cell.angle_beta   90.00
_cell.angle_gamma   90.00
#
_symmetry.space_group_name_H-M   'P 1'
#
loop_
_entity.id
_entity.type
_entity.pdbx_description
1 polymer ?
#
loop_
_entity_poly.entity_id
_entity_poly.type
_entity_poly.pdbx_seq_one_letter_code
_entity_poly.pdbx_strand_id
1 'polypeptide(L)'
;MSEKQPTVSFTQMKDGTREDYELLDTLEKPFVAGTADRLLRELAAQAEETLSGYRITRLEHGLQAATRARHDGADRDWVVAALLHDIGDRLAPQNHDRMAAEILRPYVREEVAWVVEHHGIFQMAYYALHYGWDPEERQRFKDHPCYQSCADFCERWDQSSFDPDYPMDPLESFADDVRVVFARKAYDPNVLQAGVVKGLPDPVA
;
A
#
# COMPACT_ATOMS: atom_id res chain seq x y z
N MET A 1 37.50 -0.64 -11.94
CA MET A 1 37.27 -2.06 -11.60
C MET A 1 36.37 -2.06 -10.39
N SER A 2 35.13 -2.56 -10.50
CA SER A 2 34.28 -2.70 -9.30
C SER A 2 34.96 -3.70 -8.38
N GLU A 3 35.23 -3.33 -7.13
CA GLU A 3 35.62 -4.30 -6.11
C GLU A 3 34.55 -5.40 -6.05
N LYS A 4 35.00 -6.64 -6.02
CA LYS A 4 34.10 -7.80 -5.95
C LYS A 4 33.52 -7.80 -4.54
N GLN A 5 32.20 -7.64 -4.43
CA GLN A 5 31.56 -7.64 -3.11
C GLN A 5 31.85 -8.96 -2.37
N PRO A 6 32.13 -8.90 -1.05
CA PRO A 6 32.30 -10.10 -0.24
C PRO A 6 31.04 -10.96 -0.29
N THR A 7 31.23 -12.29 -0.33
CA THR A 7 30.16 -13.28 -0.40
C THR A 7 30.27 -14.25 0.77
N VAL A 8 29.14 -14.78 1.22
CA VAL A 8 29.09 -15.83 2.24
C VAL A 8 29.81 -17.11 1.79
N SER A 9 30.24 -17.91 2.75
CA SER A 9 30.93 -19.18 2.52
C SER A 9 29.98 -20.37 2.27
N PHE A 10 28.73 -20.27 2.72
CA PHE A 10 27.76 -21.37 2.66
C PHE A 10 26.99 -21.44 1.33
N THR A 11 26.54 -22.64 0.96
CA THR A 11 25.60 -22.89 -0.14
C THR A 11 24.18 -23.25 0.35
N GLN A 12 24.03 -23.53 1.66
CA GLN A 12 22.77 -23.72 2.36
C GLN A 12 22.86 -23.10 3.75
N MET A 13 21.80 -22.41 4.20
CA MET A 13 21.84 -21.57 5.42
C MET A 13 22.30 -22.30 6.69
N LYS A 14 21.95 -23.58 6.85
CA LYS A 14 22.32 -24.38 8.04
C LYS A 14 23.84 -24.57 8.22
N ASP A 15 24.64 -24.32 7.19
CA ASP A 15 26.10 -24.44 7.22
C ASP A 15 26.79 -23.06 7.40
N GLY A 16 26.02 -21.98 7.54
CA GLY A 16 26.56 -20.61 7.65
C GLY A 16 27.30 -20.37 8.96
N THR A 17 28.39 -19.60 8.89
CA THR A 17 29.14 -19.18 10.08
C THR A 17 28.63 -17.85 10.63
N ARG A 18 29.08 -17.47 11.82
CA ARG A 18 28.78 -16.17 12.40
C ARG A 18 29.24 -15.02 11.50
N GLU A 19 30.45 -15.14 10.94
CA GLU A 19 31.05 -14.14 10.06
C GLU A 19 30.22 -13.95 8.78
N ASP A 20 29.66 -15.04 8.24
CA ASP A 20 28.75 -14.97 7.08
C ASP A 20 27.50 -14.14 7.40
N TYR A 21 26.91 -14.34 8.59
CA TYR A 21 25.71 -13.61 8.99
C TYR A 21 25.97 -12.18 9.43
N GLU A 22 27.13 -11.88 10.02
CA GLU A 22 27.56 -10.49 10.31
C GLU A 22 27.81 -9.71 9.01
N LEU A 23 28.36 -10.37 7.98
CA LEU A 23 28.46 -9.82 6.64
C LEU A 23 27.07 -9.53 6.05
N LEU A 24 26.15 -10.50 6.09
CA LEU A 24 24.80 -10.32 5.58
C LEU A 24 24.03 -9.21 6.31
N ASP A 25 24.08 -9.15 7.65
CA ASP A 25 23.44 -8.08 8.44
C ASP A 25 23.93 -6.68 8.01
N THR A 26 25.23 -6.56 7.71
CA THR A 26 25.81 -5.30 7.22
C THR A 26 25.26 -4.92 5.84
N LEU A 27 25.15 -5.88 4.93
CA LEU A 27 24.66 -5.67 3.56
C LEU A 27 23.13 -5.50 3.49
N GLU A 28 22.39 -6.11 4.41
CA GLU A 28 20.93 -6.09 4.45
C GLU A 28 20.40 -4.71 4.85
N LYS A 29 21.06 -4.00 5.78
CA LYS A 29 20.65 -2.66 6.24
C LYS A 29 20.41 -1.65 5.10
N PRO A 30 21.37 -1.39 4.18
CA PRO A 30 21.12 -0.49 3.05
C PRO A 30 20.10 -1.05 2.07
N PHE A 31 20.00 -2.39 1.93
CA PHE A 31 18.98 -3.00 1.09
C PHE A 31 17.57 -2.72 1.64
N VAL A 32 17.32 -2.96 2.93
CA VAL A 32 16.05 -2.66 3.61
C VAL A 32 15.72 -1.17 3.55
N ALA A 33 16.70 -0.29 3.77
CA ALA A 33 16.51 1.16 3.68
C ALA A 33 16.06 1.62 2.28
N GLY A 34 16.42 0.88 1.22
CA GLY A 34 16.00 1.16 -0.15
C GLY A 34 14.57 0.71 -0.52
N THR A 35 13.75 0.25 0.44
CA THR A 35 12.39 -0.28 0.17
C THR A 35 11.48 0.77 -0.45
N ALA A 36 11.46 1.99 0.09
CA ALA A 36 10.63 3.09 -0.43
C ALA A 36 10.90 3.36 -1.92
N ASP A 37 12.18 3.48 -2.31
CA ASP A 37 12.53 3.76 -3.70
C ASP A 37 12.24 2.59 -4.63
N ARG A 38 12.26 1.34 -4.13
CA ARG A 38 11.78 0.17 -4.90
C ARG A 38 10.28 0.27 -5.16
N LEU A 39 9.49 0.59 -4.13
CA LEU A 39 8.03 0.73 -4.27
C LEU A 39 7.65 1.87 -5.23
N LEU A 40 8.33 3.02 -5.15
CA LEU A 40 8.12 4.12 -6.09
C LEU A 40 8.44 3.73 -7.54
N ARG A 41 9.47 2.91 -7.77
CA ARG A 41 9.77 2.37 -9.10
C ARG A 41 8.70 1.39 -9.60
N GLU A 42 8.18 0.54 -8.72
CA GLU A 42 7.08 -0.37 -9.07
C GLU A 42 5.80 0.39 -9.42
N LEU A 43 5.45 1.44 -8.66
CA LEU A 43 4.34 2.35 -9.01
C LEU A 43 4.56 3.00 -10.37
N ALA A 44 5.76 3.55 -10.63
CA ALA A 44 6.07 4.18 -11.91
C ALA A 44 5.91 3.21 -13.09
N ALA A 45 6.26 1.94 -12.92
CA ALA A 45 6.10 0.91 -13.95
C ALA A 45 4.63 0.63 -14.32
N GLN A 46 3.68 0.89 -13.42
CA GLN A 46 2.24 0.73 -13.69
C GLN A 46 1.68 1.79 -14.66
N ALA A 47 2.47 2.80 -15.06
CA ALA A 47 2.13 3.68 -16.17
C ALA A 47 2.17 2.95 -17.52
N GLU A 48 3.05 1.96 -17.67
CA GLU A 48 3.27 1.22 -18.92
C GLU A 48 2.59 -0.16 -18.89
N GLU A 49 2.64 -0.85 -17.75
CA GLU A 49 2.05 -2.17 -17.54
C GLU A 49 0.83 -2.05 -16.62
N THR A 50 -0.29 -1.66 -17.21
CA THR A 50 -1.56 -1.37 -16.53
C THR A 50 -2.65 -2.38 -16.90
N LEU A 51 -3.66 -2.50 -16.03
CA LEU A 51 -4.90 -3.20 -16.36
C LEU A 51 -5.64 -2.44 -17.48
N SER A 52 -5.75 -3.07 -18.66
CA SER A 52 -6.38 -2.46 -19.84
C SER A 52 -7.90 -2.32 -19.69
N GLY A 53 -8.47 -1.27 -20.28
CA GLY A 53 -9.92 -1.05 -20.36
C GLY A 53 -10.41 0.17 -19.59
N TYR A 54 -9.65 0.63 -18.60
CA TYR A 54 -9.87 1.93 -17.95
C TYR A 54 -9.37 3.09 -18.83
N ARG A 55 -9.94 4.28 -18.60
CA ARG A 55 -9.51 5.52 -19.27
C ARG A 55 -8.21 6.11 -18.68
N ILE A 56 -7.73 5.53 -17.59
CA ILE A 56 -6.51 5.89 -16.88
C ILE A 56 -5.70 4.62 -16.56
N THR A 57 -4.42 4.80 -16.27
CA THR A 57 -3.52 3.74 -15.79
C THR A 57 -3.71 3.46 -14.30
N ARG A 58 -3.16 2.34 -13.80
CA ARG A 58 -3.17 2.05 -12.36
C ARG A 58 -2.27 2.98 -11.55
N LEU A 59 -1.20 3.51 -12.13
CA LEU A 59 -0.45 4.59 -11.51
C LEU A 59 -1.35 5.81 -11.27
N GLU A 60 -2.05 6.27 -12.30
CA GLU A 60 -2.94 7.44 -12.20
C GLU A 60 -4.05 7.21 -11.16
N HIS A 61 -4.64 6.01 -11.12
CA HIS A 61 -5.61 5.64 -10.09
C HIS A 61 -5.05 5.81 -8.67
N GLY A 62 -3.86 5.25 -8.39
CA GLY A 62 -3.21 5.41 -7.09
C GLY A 62 -2.88 6.88 -6.75
N LEU A 63 -2.44 7.66 -7.74
CA LEU A 63 -2.18 9.10 -7.58
C LEU A 63 -3.46 9.88 -7.27
N GLN A 64 -4.57 9.57 -7.95
CA GLN A 64 -5.88 10.20 -7.67
C GLN A 64 -6.35 9.87 -6.25
N ALA A 65 -6.29 8.61 -5.84
CA ALA A 65 -6.70 8.19 -4.49
C ALA A 65 -5.89 8.89 -3.40
N ALA A 66 -4.55 8.95 -3.58
CA ALA A 66 -3.66 9.64 -2.65
C ALA A 66 -3.88 11.16 -2.64
N THR A 67 -4.15 11.77 -3.80
CA THR A 67 -4.47 13.21 -3.91
C THR A 67 -5.76 13.53 -3.17
N ARG A 68 -6.82 12.71 -3.33
CA ARG A 68 -8.08 12.87 -2.59
C ARG A 68 -7.86 12.74 -1.09
N ALA A 69 -7.11 11.73 -0.63
CA ALA A 69 -6.78 11.58 0.78
C ALA A 69 -6.02 12.79 1.33
N ARG A 70 -5.05 13.31 0.59
CA ARG A 70 -4.29 14.51 0.96
C ARG A 70 -5.17 15.76 1.04
N HIS A 71 -6.07 15.95 0.08
CA HIS A 71 -7.02 17.07 0.07
C HIS A 71 -8.04 17.00 1.21
N ASP A 72 -8.43 15.80 1.62
CA ASP A 72 -9.27 15.57 2.80
C ASP A 72 -8.51 15.80 4.13
N GLY A 73 -7.22 16.14 4.08
CA GLY A 73 -6.40 16.38 5.27
C GLY A 73 -6.00 15.10 6.00
N ALA A 74 -5.96 13.96 5.29
CA ALA A 74 -5.60 12.69 5.88
C ALA A 74 -4.13 12.69 6.33
N ASP A 75 -3.85 11.91 7.37
CA ASP A 75 -2.47 11.73 7.81
C ASP A 75 -1.65 10.90 6.82
N ARG A 76 -0.33 10.90 7.04
CA ARG A 76 0.62 10.25 6.14
C ARG A 76 0.37 8.75 5.96
N ASP A 77 -0.17 8.06 6.96
CA ASP A 77 -0.48 6.63 6.83
C ASP A 77 -1.57 6.42 5.81
N TRP A 78 -2.64 7.22 5.87
CA TRP A 78 -3.73 7.18 4.90
C TRP A 78 -3.28 7.60 3.50
N VAL A 79 -2.51 8.68 3.36
CA VAL A 79 -2.03 9.15 2.05
C VAL A 79 -1.16 8.08 1.37
N VAL A 80 -0.22 7.48 2.10
CA VAL A 80 0.67 6.43 1.55
C VAL A 80 -0.11 5.14 1.29
N ALA A 81 -1.07 4.78 2.14
CA ALA A 81 -1.91 3.61 1.93
C ALA A 81 -2.82 3.77 0.70
N ALA A 82 -3.45 4.94 0.52
CA ALA A 82 -4.25 5.23 -0.67
C ALA A 82 -3.40 5.17 -1.95
N LEU A 83 -2.15 5.66 -1.92
CA LEU A 83 -1.23 5.54 -3.05
C LEU A 83 -0.90 4.07 -3.40
N LEU A 84 -0.77 3.22 -2.38
CA LEU A 84 -0.23 1.86 -2.52
C LEU A 84 -1.28 0.75 -2.46
N HIS A 85 -2.56 1.05 -2.24
CA HIS A 85 -3.59 0.03 -1.95
C HIS A 85 -3.72 -1.02 -3.06
N ASP A 86 -3.44 -0.63 -4.31
CA ASP A 86 -3.50 -1.49 -5.50
C ASP A 86 -2.13 -1.82 -6.11
N ILE A 87 -1.02 -1.57 -5.40
CA ILE A 87 0.32 -1.91 -5.91
C ILE A 87 0.45 -3.43 -6.22
N GLY A 88 -0.37 -4.25 -5.57
CA GLY A 88 -0.44 -5.69 -5.77
C GLY A 88 -0.99 -6.12 -7.13
N ASP A 89 -1.68 -5.27 -7.89
CA ASP A 89 -2.35 -5.67 -9.14
C ASP A 89 -1.42 -6.29 -10.19
N ARG A 90 -0.19 -5.77 -10.27
CA ARG A 90 0.79 -6.27 -11.25
C ARG A 90 1.37 -7.62 -10.86
N LEU A 91 1.47 -7.89 -9.56
CA LEU A 91 2.26 -9.02 -9.02
C LEU A 91 1.40 -10.14 -8.43
N ALA A 92 0.22 -9.81 -7.91
CA ALA A 92 -0.70 -10.74 -7.27
C ALA A 92 -2.18 -10.32 -7.48
N PRO A 93 -2.67 -10.19 -8.72
CA PRO A 93 -4.01 -9.66 -9.03
C PRO A 93 -5.20 -10.43 -8.43
N GLN A 94 -4.99 -11.66 -7.95
CA GLN A 94 -6.04 -12.47 -7.32
C GLN A 94 -6.15 -12.23 -5.80
N ASN A 95 -5.23 -11.48 -5.23
CA ASN A 95 -5.11 -11.22 -3.79
C ASN A 95 -4.29 -9.93 -3.55
N HIS A 96 -4.49 -8.94 -4.43
CA HIS A 96 -3.67 -7.74 -4.53
C HIS A 96 -3.78 -6.89 -3.27
N ASP A 97 -5.00 -6.81 -2.73
CA ASP A 97 -5.39 -6.19 -1.47
C ASP A 97 -4.55 -6.70 -0.29
N ARG A 98 -4.47 -8.02 -0.12
CA ARG A 98 -3.69 -8.67 0.94
C ARG A 98 -2.20 -8.45 0.72
N MET A 99 -1.72 -8.51 -0.52
CA MET A 99 -0.32 -8.23 -0.82
C MET A 99 0.06 -6.78 -0.46
N ALA A 100 -0.75 -5.81 -0.87
CA ALA A 100 -0.53 -4.40 -0.56
C ALA A 100 -0.57 -4.15 0.96
N ALA A 101 -1.51 -4.80 1.65
CA ALA A 101 -1.60 -4.73 3.09
C ALA A 101 -0.33 -5.26 3.77
N GLU A 102 0.21 -6.41 3.35
CA GLU A 102 1.44 -6.95 3.95
C GLU A 102 2.69 -6.09 3.69
N ILE A 103 2.74 -5.35 2.59
CA ILE A 103 3.80 -4.35 2.36
C ILE A 103 3.71 -3.22 3.39
N LEU A 104 2.50 -2.74 3.67
CA LEU A 104 2.23 -1.60 4.54
C LEU A 104 2.25 -1.95 6.04
N ARG A 105 1.75 -3.13 6.41
CA ARG A 105 1.44 -3.56 7.78
C ARG A 105 2.55 -3.30 8.81
N PRO A 106 3.85 -3.47 8.51
CA PRO A 106 4.89 -3.18 9.49
C PRO A 106 5.05 -1.69 9.82
N TYR A 107 4.52 -0.80 8.98
CA TYR A 107 4.89 0.62 8.98
C TYR A 107 3.72 1.58 9.19
N VAL A 108 2.47 1.10 9.25
CA VAL A 108 1.27 1.93 9.41
C VAL A 108 0.38 1.44 10.54
N ARG A 109 -0.60 2.26 10.95
CA ARG A 109 -1.65 1.86 11.89
C ARG A 109 -2.34 0.56 11.46
N GLU A 110 -2.72 -0.27 12.43
CA GLU A 110 -3.47 -1.51 12.21
C GLU A 110 -4.79 -1.25 11.45
N GLU A 111 -5.47 -0.16 11.79
CA GLU A 111 -6.66 0.31 11.06
C GLU A 111 -6.40 0.44 9.56
N VAL A 112 -5.32 1.10 9.17
CA VAL A 112 -4.99 1.41 7.78
C VAL A 112 -4.62 0.14 7.01
N ALA A 113 -3.79 -0.72 7.61
CA ALA A 113 -3.45 -2.01 7.02
C ALA A 113 -4.70 -2.91 6.86
N TRP A 114 -5.60 -2.92 7.84
CA TRP A 114 -6.86 -3.66 7.76
C TRP A 114 -7.75 -3.14 6.63
N VAL A 115 -7.87 -1.82 6.48
CA VAL A 115 -8.66 -1.23 5.39
C VAL A 115 -8.09 -1.60 4.03
N VAL A 116 -6.78 -1.51 3.83
CA VAL A 116 -6.15 -1.95 2.56
C VAL A 116 -6.34 -3.45 2.33
N GLU A 117 -6.25 -4.29 3.36
CA GLU A 117 -6.46 -5.74 3.21
C GLU A 117 -7.88 -6.09 2.74
N HIS A 118 -8.87 -5.27 3.10
CA HIS A 118 -10.29 -5.55 2.85
C HIS A 118 -10.92 -4.64 1.80
N HIS A 119 -10.17 -3.71 1.20
CA HIS A 119 -10.77 -2.74 0.27
C HIS A 119 -11.42 -3.44 -0.93
N GLY A 120 -10.81 -4.51 -1.46
CA GLY A 120 -11.32 -5.19 -2.66
C GLY A 120 -12.74 -5.74 -2.50
N ILE A 121 -13.06 -6.28 -1.31
CA ILE A 121 -14.41 -6.77 -1.01
C ILE A 121 -15.40 -5.64 -0.64
N PHE A 122 -14.93 -4.50 -0.12
CA PHE A 122 -15.78 -3.32 0.06
C PHE A 122 -16.09 -2.63 -1.27
N GLN A 123 -15.15 -2.64 -2.22
CA GLN A 123 -15.31 -2.12 -3.57
C GLN A 123 -16.34 -2.91 -4.40
N MET A 124 -16.61 -4.17 -4.06
CA MET A 124 -17.65 -4.98 -4.71
C MET A 124 -19.03 -4.31 -4.69
N ALA A 125 -19.32 -3.44 -3.73
CA ALA A 125 -20.56 -2.67 -3.66
C ALA A 125 -20.84 -1.87 -4.95
N TYR A 126 -19.81 -1.48 -5.70
CA TYR A 126 -19.93 -0.63 -6.89
C TYR A 126 -20.09 -1.41 -8.19
N TYR A 127 -19.66 -2.67 -8.26
CA TYR A 127 -19.62 -3.41 -9.53
C TYR A 127 -20.15 -4.85 -9.48
N ALA A 128 -20.26 -5.49 -8.32
CA ALA A 128 -20.57 -6.92 -8.20
C ALA A 128 -21.90 -7.32 -8.86
N LEU A 129 -22.91 -6.45 -8.81
CA LEU A 129 -24.21 -6.68 -9.42
C LEU A 129 -24.10 -6.92 -10.95
N HIS A 130 -23.12 -6.30 -11.61
CA HIS A 130 -22.88 -6.49 -13.05
C HIS A 130 -22.31 -7.87 -13.39
N TYR A 131 -21.79 -8.60 -12.39
CA TYR A 131 -21.31 -9.97 -12.53
C TYR A 131 -22.27 -11.02 -11.93
N GLY A 132 -23.43 -10.60 -11.41
CA GLY A 132 -24.36 -11.48 -10.71
C GLY A 132 -23.84 -11.95 -9.35
N TRP A 133 -22.88 -11.23 -8.77
CA TRP A 133 -22.35 -11.47 -7.43
C TRP A 133 -23.10 -10.62 -6.39
N ASP A 134 -22.89 -10.91 -5.10
CA ASP A 134 -23.50 -10.14 -4.01
C ASP A 134 -22.69 -8.84 -3.76
N PRO A 135 -23.28 -7.63 -3.97
CA PRO A 135 -22.61 -6.37 -3.69
C PRO A 135 -22.42 -6.08 -2.20
N GLU A 136 -23.11 -6.80 -1.31
CA GLU A 136 -23.07 -6.58 0.13
C GLU A 136 -22.21 -7.62 0.87
N GLU A 137 -21.28 -8.29 0.17
CA GLU A 137 -20.30 -9.21 0.78
C GLU A 137 -19.55 -8.57 1.97
N ARG A 138 -19.31 -7.25 1.94
CA ARG A 138 -18.73 -6.47 3.06
C ARG A 138 -19.46 -6.63 4.38
N GLN A 139 -20.76 -6.95 4.38
CA GLN A 139 -21.58 -7.10 5.59
C GLN A 139 -21.07 -8.21 6.53
N ARG A 140 -20.24 -9.14 6.04
CA ARG A 140 -19.55 -10.11 6.90
C ARG A 140 -18.62 -9.46 7.93
N PHE A 141 -18.23 -8.21 7.71
CA PHE A 141 -17.39 -7.42 8.60
C PHE A 141 -18.15 -6.31 9.35
N LYS A 142 -19.49 -6.29 9.31
CA LYS A 142 -20.32 -5.20 9.88
C LYS A 142 -20.01 -4.86 11.35
N ASP A 143 -19.58 -5.85 12.13
CA ASP A 143 -19.28 -5.71 13.56
C ASP A 143 -17.78 -5.38 13.81
N HIS A 144 -16.96 -5.29 12.75
CA HIS A 144 -15.55 -4.95 12.87
C HIS A 144 -15.36 -3.43 13.07
N PRO A 145 -14.52 -2.98 14.02
CA PRO A 145 -14.34 -1.55 14.30
C PRO A 145 -13.93 -0.70 13.08
N CYS A 146 -13.17 -1.28 12.15
CA CYS A 146 -12.71 -0.60 10.93
C CYS A 146 -13.72 -0.63 9.76
N TYR A 147 -14.91 -1.20 9.94
CA TYR A 147 -15.91 -1.34 8.87
C TYR A 147 -16.20 0.02 8.19
N GLN A 148 -16.50 1.04 9.01
CA GLN A 148 -16.82 2.37 8.48
C GLN A 148 -15.61 3.00 7.79
N SER A 149 -14.40 2.89 8.37
CA SER A 149 -13.18 3.39 7.73
C SER A 149 -12.94 2.77 6.34
N CYS A 150 -13.24 1.48 6.16
CA CYS A 150 -13.11 0.82 4.86
C CYS A 150 -14.19 1.25 3.86
N ALA A 151 -15.44 1.35 4.32
CA ALA A 151 -16.53 1.87 3.49
C ALA A 151 -16.26 3.30 3.03
N ASP A 152 -15.77 4.16 3.92
CA ASP A 152 -15.44 5.55 3.62
C ASP A 152 -14.22 5.65 2.69
N PHE A 153 -13.19 4.82 2.89
CA PHE A 153 -12.04 4.73 1.99
C PHE A 153 -12.47 4.38 0.57
N CYS A 154 -13.29 3.32 0.43
CA CYS A 154 -13.79 2.90 -0.87
C CYS A 154 -14.65 3.98 -1.53
N GLU A 155 -15.59 4.58 -0.80
CA GLU A 155 -16.49 5.61 -1.33
C GLU A 155 -15.74 6.88 -1.76
N ARG A 156 -14.86 7.37 -0.90
CA ARG A 156 -14.28 8.70 -1.04
C ARG A 156 -13.02 8.71 -1.89
N TRP A 157 -12.19 7.66 -1.82
CA TRP A 157 -10.84 7.70 -2.38
C TRP A 157 -10.58 6.64 -3.45
N ASP A 158 -11.00 5.39 -3.29
CA ASP A 158 -10.71 4.32 -4.25
C ASP A 158 -11.68 4.36 -5.45
N GLN A 159 -12.99 4.09 -5.26
CA GLN A 159 -13.94 3.97 -6.38
C GLN A 159 -14.08 5.27 -7.21
N SER A 160 -13.82 6.42 -6.59
CA SER A 160 -13.93 7.74 -7.23
C SER A 160 -12.67 8.13 -8.01
N SER A 161 -11.62 7.30 -7.99
CA SER A 161 -10.31 7.59 -8.60
C SER A 161 -10.11 6.91 -9.96
N PHE A 162 -11.12 7.03 -10.83
CA PHE A 162 -11.08 6.53 -12.22
C PHE A 162 -11.38 7.64 -13.24
N ASP A 163 -11.25 8.91 -12.84
CA ASP A 163 -11.66 10.07 -13.61
C ASP A 163 -10.47 10.68 -14.37
N PRO A 164 -10.40 10.57 -15.71
CA PRO A 164 -9.27 11.11 -16.48
C PRO A 164 -9.18 12.65 -16.45
N ASP A 165 -10.23 13.34 -16.00
CA ASP A 165 -10.26 14.80 -15.92
C ASP A 165 -9.98 15.30 -14.48
N TYR A 166 -9.80 14.41 -13.50
CA TYR A 166 -9.49 14.79 -12.12
C TYR A 166 -8.03 15.22 -11.98
N PRO A 167 -7.74 16.42 -11.41
CA PRO A 167 -6.38 16.84 -11.15
C PRO A 167 -5.75 16.00 -10.05
N MET A 168 -4.64 15.33 -10.36
CA MET A 168 -3.85 14.54 -9.41
C MET A 168 -2.44 15.12 -9.24
N ASP A 169 -1.92 14.98 -8.04
CA ASP A 169 -0.53 15.31 -7.75
C ASP A 169 0.42 14.32 -8.44
N PRO A 170 1.63 14.74 -8.85
CA PRO A 170 2.59 13.85 -9.48
C PRO A 170 3.24 12.90 -8.46
N LEU A 171 3.75 11.74 -8.92
CA LEU A 171 4.37 10.71 -8.06
C LEU A 171 5.49 11.27 -7.18
N GLU A 172 6.30 12.18 -7.71
CA GLU A 172 7.40 12.82 -7.00
C GLU A 172 6.95 13.56 -5.74
N SER A 173 5.74 14.11 -5.73
CA SER A 173 5.18 14.82 -4.57
C SER A 173 4.87 13.89 -3.39
N PHE A 174 4.76 12.58 -3.62
CA PHE A 174 4.50 11.58 -2.59
C PHE A 174 5.78 10.88 -2.12
N ALA A 175 6.91 11.07 -2.82
CA ALA A 175 8.13 10.31 -2.57
C ALA A 175 8.64 10.47 -1.13
N ASP A 176 8.57 11.67 -0.57
CA ASP A 176 9.01 11.92 0.81
C ASP A 176 8.06 11.32 1.84
N ASP A 177 6.74 11.31 1.59
CA ASP A 177 5.77 10.64 2.46
C ASP A 177 6.03 9.13 2.50
N VAL A 178 6.24 8.50 1.34
CA VAL A 178 6.59 7.07 1.23
C VAL A 178 7.90 6.78 1.96
N ARG A 179 8.95 7.58 1.73
CA ARG A 179 10.24 7.41 2.41
C ARG A 179 10.12 7.52 3.93
N VAL A 180 9.33 8.47 4.44
CA VAL A 180 9.14 8.62 5.89
C VAL A 180 8.37 7.43 6.48
N VAL A 181 7.34 6.91 5.80
CA VAL A 181 6.61 5.72 6.27
C VAL A 181 7.53 4.50 6.34
N PHE A 182 8.24 4.20 5.26
CA PHE A 182 9.09 3.01 5.18
C PHE A 182 10.44 3.14 5.91
N ALA A 183 10.78 4.34 6.41
CA ALA A 183 11.92 4.54 7.32
C ALA A 183 11.58 4.27 8.80
N ARG A 184 10.30 4.05 9.14
CA ARG A 184 9.89 3.74 10.51
C ARG A 184 10.46 2.39 10.96
N LYS A 185 10.63 2.25 12.27
CA LYS A 185 10.92 0.94 12.86
C LYS A 185 9.75 0.00 12.57
N ALA A 186 10.00 -1.09 11.87
CA ALA A 186 8.99 -2.10 11.56
C ALA A 186 8.35 -2.62 12.86
N TYR A 187 7.02 -2.71 12.85
CA TYR A 187 6.17 -3.14 13.96
C TYR A 187 6.33 -2.33 15.26
N ASP A 188 6.68 -1.03 15.16
CA ASP A 188 6.69 -0.15 16.32
C ASP A 188 5.26 0.01 16.90
N PRO A 189 5.02 -0.37 18.17
CA PRO A 189 3.69 -0.27 18.76
C PRO A 189 3.10 1.16 18.75
N ASN A 190 3.94 2.19 18.76
CA ASN A 190 3.50 3.59 18.71
C ASN A 190 2.94 3.97 17.33
N VAL A 191 3.37 3.25 16.28
CA VAL A 191 2.89 3.40 14.91
C VAL A 191 1.67 2.50 14.69
N LEU A 192 1.77 1.21 15.05
CA LEU A 192 0.70 0.24 14.81
C LEU A 192 -0.60 0.61 15.52
N GLN A 193 -0.53 1.15 16.75
CA GLN A 193 -1.69 1.60 17.52
C GLN A 193 -2.80 0.54 17.55
N ALA A 194 -2.42 -0.69 17.90
CA ALA A 194 -3.30 -1.85 17.84
C ALA A 194 -4.62 -1.62 18.60
N GLY A 195 -5.75 -1.97 17.98
CA GLY A 195 -7.09 -1.76 18.52
C GLY A 195 -7.59 -0.30 18.54
N VAL A 196 -6.83 0.66 18.00
CA VAL A 196 -7.25 2.06 17.86
C VAL A 196 -7.76 2.31 16.44
N VAL A 197 -8.98 2.81 16.32
CA VAL A 197 -9.60 3.23 15.06
C VAL A 197 -9.85 4.73 15.13
N LYS A 198 -9.23 5.48 14.22
CA LYS A 198 -9.37 6.95 14.16
C LYS A 198 -10.38 7.40 13.11
N GLY A 199 -10.65 6.56 12.11
CA GLY A 199 -11.43 6.94 10.94
C GLY A 199 -10.60 7.70 9.91
N LEU A 200 -11.28 8.03 8.82
CA LEU A 200 -10.83 9.02 7.86
C LEU A 200 -11.14 10.43 8.41
N PRO A 201 -10.37 11.46 8.03
CA PRO A 201 -10.72 12.84 8.39
C PRO A 201 -12.09 13.24 7.80
N ASP A 202 -12.75 14.23 8.40
CA ASP A 202 -13.95 14.82 7.80
C ASP A 202 -13.60 15.46 6.45
N PRO A 203 -14.47 15.34 5.42
CA PRO A 203 -14.24 16.01 4.14
C PRO A 203 -14.08 17.52 4.34
N VAL A 204 -13.09 18.12 3.68
CA VAL A 204 -12.92 19.58 3.69
C VAL A 204 -14.04 20.19 2.85
N ALA A 205 -14.79 21.13 3.44
CA ALA A 205 -15.93 21.81 2.82
C ALA A 205 -15.54 22.75 1.66
#